data_AF-A0ABD7R2K2-F1
#
_entry.id   AF-A0ABD7R2K2-F1
#
_cell.length_a   1.000
_cell.length_b   1.000
_cell.length_c   1.000
_cell.angle_alpha   90.00
_cell.angle_beta   90.00
_cell.angle_gamma   90.00
#
_symmetry.space_group_name_H-M   'P 1'
#
loop_
_entity.id
_entity.type
_entity.pdbx_description
1 polymer ?
#
loop_
_entity_poly.entity_id
_entity_poly.type
_entity_poly.pdbx_seq_one_letter_code
_entity_poly.pdbx_strand_id
1 'polypeptide(L)' 'MTVTTIDLDPDVLSLAKELTGARSNRDVVTRALQTLIAIRRQPAAVERVIERQFTDEQIAASTVHYTAPHTPAGL' A
#
# COMPACT_ATOMS: atom_id res chain seq x y z
N MET A 1 -4.64 -20.75 -14.85
CA MET A 1 -5.43 -19.75 -14.10
C MET A 1 -6.89 -20.08 -14.27
N THR A 2 -7.66 -20.10 -13.19
CA THR A 2 -9.12 -20.23 -13.23
C THR A 2 -9.74 -18.88 -13.61
N VAL A 3 -10.67 -18.90 -14.56
CA VAL A 3 -11.44 -17.73 -14.96
C VAL A 3 -12.83 -17.86 -14.34
N THR A 4 -13.24 -16.84 -13.59
CA THR A 4 -14.57 -16.76 -12.98
C THR A 4 -15.32 -15.61 -13.63
N THR A 5 -16.54 -15.87 -14.10
CA THR A 5 -17.44 -14.83 -14.61
C THR A 5 -18.21 -14.23 -13.44
N ILE A 6 -18.24 -12.91 -13.37
CA ILE A 6 -18.96 -12.14 -12.35
C ILE A 6 -19.70 -11.01 -13.05
N ASP A 7 -20.96 -10.78 -12.66
CA ASP A 7 -21.74 -9.65 -13.16
C ASP A 7 -21.33 -8.38 -12.43
N LEU A 8 -20.87 -7.39 -13.19
CA LEU A 8 -20.58 -6.05 -12.71
C LEU A 8 -21.24 -5.04 -13.63
N ASP A 9 -21.66 -3.94 -13.03
CA ASP A 9 -22.11 -2.77 -13.77
C ASP A 9 -20.97 -2.26 -14.69
N PRO A 10 -21.19 -2.21 -16.01
CA PRO A 10 -20.18 -1.78 -16.97
C PRO A 10 -19.75 -0.31 -16.79
N ASP A 11 -20.62 0.55 -16.27
CA ASP A 11 -20.32 1.96 -16.04
C ASP A 11 -19.37 2.10 -14.85
N VAL A 12 -19.61 1.34 -13.78
CA VAL A 12 -18.70 1.25 -12.61
C VAL A 12 -17.32 0.74 -13.02
N LEU A 13 -17.28 -0.28 -13.88
CA LEU A 13 -16.02 -0.85 -14.40
C LEU A 13 -15.25 0.15 -15.26
N SER A 14 -15.95 0.95 -16.06
CA SER A 14 -15.36 1.99 -16.91
C SER A 14 -14.77 3.12 -16.07
N LEU A 15 -15.53 3.64 -15.10
CA LEU A 15 -15.04 4.65 -14.16
C LEU A 15 -13.82 4.14 -13.37
N ALA A 16 -13.87 2.89 -12.88
CA ALA A 16 -12.78 2.31 -12.12
C ALA A 16 -11.50 2.12 -12.98
N LYS A 17 -11.63 1.84 -14.28
CA LYS A 17 -10.48 1.82 -15.20
C LYS A 17 -9.84 3.20 -15.33
N GLU A 18 -10.64 4.24 -15.51
CA GLU A 18 -10.16 5.61 -15.63
C GLU A 18 -9.42 6.05 -14.36
N LEU A 19 -10.03 5.83 -13.19
CA LEU A 19 -9.46 6.21 -11.90
C LEU A 19 -8.17 5.44 -11.55
N THR A 20 -8.04 4.19 -12.00
CA THR A 20 -6.89 3.35 -11.66
C THR A 20 -5.84 3.26 -12.77
N GLY A 21 -6.11 3.79 -13.98
CA GLY A 21 -5.27 3.60 -15.17
C GLY A 21 -5.07 2.13 -15.54
N ALA A 22 -6.05 1.27 -15.27
CA ALA A 22 -5.94 -0.17 -15.48
C ALA A 22 -6.11 -0.54 -16.96
N ARG A 23 -5.31 -1.51 -17.42
CA ARG A 23 -5.30 -1.97 -18.82
C ARG A 23 -6.40 -3.00 -19.12
N SER A 24 -7.02 -3.58 -18.08
CA SER A 24 -8.05 -4.61 -18.23
C SER A 24 -9.05 -4.63 -17.05
N ASN A 25 -10.26 -5.17 -17.26
CA ASN A 25 -11.25 -5.37 -16.18
C ASN A 25 -10.67 -6.24 -15.06
N ARG A 26 -9.89 -7.27 -15.42
CA ARG A 26 -9.22 -8.15 -14.47
C ARG A 26 -8.26 -7.38 -13.57
N ASP A 27 -7.49 -6.46 -14.13
CA ASP A 27 -6.54 -5.66 -13.35
C ASP A 27 -7.26 -4.69 -12.40
N VAL A 28 -8.39 -4.10 -12.82
CA VAL A 28 -9.25 -3.30 -11.94
C VAL A 28 -9.71 -4.11 -10.74
N VAL A 29 -10.30 -5.29 -10.99
CA VAL A 29 -10.83 -6.15 -9.92
C VAL A 29 -9.71 -6.62 -8.99
N THR A 30 -8.56 -6.98 -9.54
CA THR A 30 -7.38 -7.40 -8.76
C THR A 30 -6.92 -6.29 -7.83
N ARG A 31 -6.79 -5.06 -8.35
CA ARG A 31 -6.38 -3.89 -7.55
C ARG A 31 -7.40 -3.56 -6.47
N ALA A 32 -8.69 -3.56 -6.80
CA ALA A 32 -9.75 -3.30 -5.84
C ALA A 32 -9.73 -4.30 -4.67
N LEU A 33 -9.56 -5.60 -4.97
CA LEU A 33 -9.43 -6.64 -3.95
C LEU A 33 -8.17 -6.46 -3.08
N GLN A 34 -7.03 -6.14 -3.70
CA GLN A 34 -5.79 -5.86 -2.97
C GLN A 34 -5.95 -4.66 -2.02
N THR A 35 -6.55 -3.57 -2.50
CA THR A 35 -6.83 -2.38 -1.69
C THR A 35 -7.79 -2.72 -0.54
N LEU A 36 -8.87 -3.45 -0.80
CA LEU A 36 -9.83 -3.85 0.24
C LEU A 36 -9.16 -4.70 1.32
N ILE A 37 -8.34 -5.67 0.93
CA ILE A 37 -7.58 -6.52 1.87
C ILE A 37 -6.61 -5.65 2.68
N ALA A 38 -5.90 -4.73 2.03
CA ALA A 38 -4.96 -3.84 2.71
C ALA A 38 -5.66 -2.96 3.76
N ILE A 39 -6.78 -2.33 3.40
CA ILE A 39 -7.61 -1.53 4.32
C ILE A 39 -8.06 -2.37 5.52
N ARG A 40 -8.51 -3.61 5.28
CA ARG A 40 -8.99 -4.50 6.34
C ARG A 40 -7.88 -5.12 7.18
N ARG A 41 -6.63 -5.14 6.70
CA ARG A 41 -5.45 -5.58 7.47
C ARG A 41 -4.86 -4.49 8.36
N GLN A 42 -5.17 -3.21 8.10
CA GLN A 42 -4.62 -2.08 8.86
C GLN A 42 -5.07 -1.95 10.34
N PRO A 43 -6.24 -2.44 10.80
CA PRO A 43 -6.56 -2.37 12.23
C PRO A 43 -5.49 -3.07 13.10
N ALA A 44 -5.01 -4.24 12.67
CA ALA A 44 -4.01 -5.00 13.41
C ALA A 44 -2.58 -4.45 13.30
N ALA A 45 -2.26 -3.70 12.24
CA ALA A 45 -0.92 -3.11 12.08
C ALA A 45 -0.78 -1.81 12.88
N VAL A 46 -1.82 -0.99 12.92
CA VAL A 46 -1.85 0.25 13.70
C VAL A 46 -1.92 -0.08 15.21
N GLU A 47 -2.71 -1.08 15.63
CA GLU A 47 -2.71 -1.55 17.02
C GLU A 47 -1.32 -1.98 17.49
N ARG A 48 -0.56 -2.74 16.68
CA ARG A 48 0.83 -3.13 17.04
C ARG A 48 1.81 -1.98 17.16
N VAL A 49 1.59 -0.86 16.47
CA VAL A 49 2.43 0.33 16.61
C VAL A 49 2.07 1.08 17.89
N ILE A 50 0.77 1.18 18.21
CA ILE A 50 0.28 1.85 19.41
C ILE A 50 0.60 1.05 20.68
N GLU A 51 0.51 -0.27 20.64
CA GLU A 51 0.81 -1.17 21.77
C GLU A 51 2.31 -1.35 22.01
N ARG A 52 3.17 -0.81 21.14
CA ARG A 52 4.61 -1.00 21.27
C ARG A 52 5.16 -0.17 22.41
N GLN A 53 5.42 -0.83 23.54
CA GLN A 53 6.22 -0.27 24.61
C GLN A 53 7.71 -0.38 24.22
N PHE A 54 8.39 0.76 24.20
CA PHE A 54 9.84 0.80 24.03
C PHE A 54 10.49 0.64 25.40
N THR A 55 11.58 -0.13 25.46
CA THR A 55 12.40 -0.17 26.68
C THR A 55 13.24 1.11 26.78
N ASP A 56 13.61 1.52 28.00
CA ASP A 56 14.45 2.70 28.21
C ASP A 56 15.76 2.65 27.40
N GLU A 57 16.31 1.44 27.23
CA GLU A 57 17.53 1.19 26.44
C GLU A 57 17.32 1.42 24.93
N GLN A 58 16.12 1.15 24.40
CA GLN A 58 15.77 1.41 22.99
C GLN A 58 15.52 2.89 22.73
N ILE A 59 15.05 3.64 23.73
CA ILE A 59 14.85 5.09 23.66
C ILE A 59 16.19 5.81 23.80
N ALA A 60 17.08 5.29 24.65
CA ALA A 60 18.42 5.84 24.89
C ALA A 60 19.46 5.44 23.82
N ALA A 61 19.07 4.67 22.82
CA ALA A 61 19.98 4.23 21.76
C ALA A 61 20.50 5.43 20.93
N SER A 62 21.78 5.39 20.57
CA SER A 62 22.42 6.44 19.79
C SER A 62 21.75 6.63 18.43
N THR A 63 21.32 7.86 18.14
CA THR A 63 20.68 8.24 16.88
C THR A 63 21.66 8.08 15.70
N VAL A 64 21.26 7.30 14.69
CA VAL A 64 22.01 7.19 13.44
C VAL A 64 21.59 8.31 12.50
N HIS A 65 22.51 9.23 12.22
CA HIS A 65 22.31 10.25 11.19
C HIS A 65 22.70 9.68 9.83
N TYR A 66 21.69 9.41 8.99
CA TYR A 66 21.93 9.11 7.58
C TYR A 66 22.29 10.41 6.86
N THR A 67 23.53 10.49 6.37
CA THR A 67 23.90 11.54 5.43
C THR A 67 23.16 11.32 4.11
N ALA A 68 22.50 12.36 3.61
CA ALA A 68 21.83 12.30 2.32
C ALA A 68 22.87 11.94 1.23
N PRO A 69 22.52 11.09 0.25
CA PRO A 69 23.45 10.76 -0.82
C PRO A 69 23.90 12.04 -1.52
N HIS A 70 25.22 12.20 -1.61
CA HIS A 70 25.87 13.26 -2.36
C HIS A 70 25.30 13.25 -3.79
N THR A 71 24.56 14.29 -4.17
CA THR A 71 24.24 14.51 -5.58
C THR A 71 25.50 15.13 -6.17
N PRO A 72 26.24 14.46 -7.06
CA PRO A 72 27.42 15.08 -7.67
C PRO A 72 26.95 16.30 -8.47
N ALA A 73 27.51 17.47 -8.12
CA ALA A 73 27.31 18.70 -8.87
C ALA A 73 27.95 18.52 -10.25
N GLY A 74 27.10 18.39 -11.29
CA GLY A 74 27.54 18.40 -12.67
C GLY A 74 28.07 19.79 -13.04
N LEU A 75 29.27 19.80 -13.62
CA LEU A 75 29.78 20.84 -14.51
C LEU A 75 29.59 20.38 -15.96
#